data_AF-A0A7C8GQ71-F1
#
_entry.id   AF-A0A7C8GQ71-F1
#
_cell.length_a   1.000
_cell.length_b   1.000
_cell.length_c   1.000
_cell.angle_alpha   90.00
_cell.angle_beta   90.00
_cell.angle_gamma   90.00
#
_symmetry.space_group_name_H-M   'P 1'
#
loop_
_entity.id
_entity.type
_entity.pdbx_description
1 polymer ?
#
loop_
_entity_poly.entity_id
_entity_poly.type
_entity_poly.pdbx_seq_one_letter_code
_entity_poly.pdbx_strand_id
1 'polypeptide(L)' 'MLKRKFADRSGWMRVTERKYAQSYLETEEFKGYITLLHTIKVTEPLSLRYDEKDVCIVDNGYMWLQQCDC' A
#
# COMPACT_ATOMS: atom_id res chain seq x y z
N MET A 1 -6.86 -14.65 -16.06
CA MET A 1 -6.59 -13.23 -16.43
C MET A 1 -5.71 -12.61 -15.36
N LEU A 2 -4.59 -11.99 -15.73
CA LEU A 2 -3.72 -11.30 -14.76
C LEU A 2 -4.40 -10.00 -14.30
N LYS A 3 -4.73 -9.89 -13.01
CA LYS A 3 -5.27 -8.64 -12.45
C LYS A 3 -4.11 -7.70 -12.14
N ARG A 4 -3.93 -6.66 -12.95
CA ARG A 4 -2.91 -5.61 -12.69
C ARG A 4 -3.29 -4.85 -11.42
N LYS A 5 -2.37 -4.77 -10.46
CA LYS A 5 -2.52 -3.97 -9.24
C LYS A 5 -1.55 -2.80 -9.32
N PHE A 6 -2.05 -1.59 -9.13
CA PHE A 6 -1.23 -0.37 -9.06
C PHE A 6 -0.93 -0.04 -7.59
N ALA A 7 0.29 0.45 -7.32
CA ALA A 7 0.76 0.75 -5.97
C ALA A 7 -0.01 1.92 -5.31
N ASP A 8 -0.49 2.87 -6.11
CA ASP A 8 -1.34 3.99 -5.67
C ASP A 8 -2.75 3.56 -5.21
N ARG A 9 -3.14 2.33 -5.57
CA ARG A 9 -4.45 1.72 -5.29
C ARG A 9 -5.62 2.65 -5.62
N SER A 10 -5.51 3.41 -6.71
CA SER A 10 -6.49 4.43 -7.14
C SER A 10 -7.95 3.96 -7.08
N GLY A 11 -8.25 2.71 -7.46
CA GLY A 11 -9.61 2.13 -7.39
C GLY A 11 -10.10 1.62 -6.02
N TRP A 12 -9.34 1.79 -4.94
CA TRP A 12 -9.70 1.22 -3.65
C TRP A 12 -10.68 2.11 -2.86
N MET A 13 -11.98 1.85 -3.02
CA MET A 13 -13.06 2.66 -2.43
C MET A 13 -13.03 2.77 -0.89
N ARG A 14 -12.34 1.84 -0.20
CA ARG A 14 -12.20 1.87 1.26
C ARG A 14 -11.43 3.10 1.75
N VAL A 15 -10.46 3.58 0.97
CA VAL A 15 -9.62 4.72 1.35
C VAL A 15 -10.24 5.98 0.77
N THR A 16 -10.87 6.78 1.62
CA THR A 16 -11.58 7.99 1.23
C THR A 16 -10.65 9.19 1.12
N GLU A 17 -9.57 9.21 1.90
CA GLU A 17 -8.54 10.23 1.85
C GLU A 17 -7.15 9.59 1.91
N ARG A 18 -6.25 10.03 1.04
CA ARG A 18 -4.91 9.46 0.92
C ARG A 18 -3.88 10.48 0.46
N LYS A 19 -2.63 10.18 0.77
CA LYS A 19 -1.45 10.74 0.11
C LYS A 19 -0.65 9.62 -0.52
N TYR A 20 0.00 9.92 -1.63
CA TYR A 20 0.86 8.99 -2.34
C TYR A 20 2.19 9.68 -2.67
N ALA A 21 3.27 8.95 -2.50
CA ALA A 21 4.60 9.34 -2.93
C ALA A 21 5.31 8.14 -3.56
N GLN A 22 6.20 8.40 -4.51
CA GLN A 22 7.08 7.37 -5.06
C GLN A 22 8.44 7.97 -5.44
N SER A 23 9.47 7.14 -5.39
CA SER A 23 10.80 7.45 -5.88
C SER A 23 11.32 6.29 -6.70
N TYR A 24 11.99 6.58 -7.81
CA TYR A 24 12.79 5.60 -8.52
C TYR A 24 14.16 5.52 -7.85
N LEU A 25 14.65 4.30 -7.64
CA LEU A 25 15.98 4.02 -7.11
C LEU A 25 16.71 3.10 -8.08
N GLU A 26 17.97 3.44 -8.33
CA GLU A 26 18.91 2.63 -9.08
C GLU A 26 20.22 2.61 -8.28
N THR A 27 20.40 1.51 -7.57
CA THR A 27 21.50 1.22 -6.65
C THR A 27 22.06 -0.16 -7.00
N GLU A 28 23.18 -0.55 -6.39
CA GLU A 28 23.73 -1.90 -6.60
C GLU A 28 22.76 -2.98 -6.09
N GLU A 29 22.04 -2.69 -5.00
CA GLU A 29 21.17 -3.64 -4.31
C GLU A 29 19.73 -3.65 -4.81
N PHE A 30 19.29 -2.58 -5.48
CA PHE A 30 17.90 -2.41 -5.90
C PHE A 30 17.76 -1.51 -7.13
N LYS A 31 16.92 -1.96 -8.07
CA LYS A 31 16.50 -1.19 -9.23
C LYS A 31 14.98 -1.25 -9.39
N GLY A 32 14.31 -0.12 -9.16
CA GLY A 32 12.86 -0.05 -9.24
C GLY A 32 12.26 1.15 -8.54
N TYR A 33 10.96 1.09 -8.28
CA TYR A 33 10.24 2.13 -7.56
C TYR A 33 10.01 1.74 -6.10
N ILE A 34 10.28 2.67 -5.20
CA ILE A 34 9.77 2.64 -3.83
C ILE A 34 8.54 3.53 -3.79
N THR A 35 7.44 2.99 -3.25
CA THR A 35 6.15 3.68 -3.19
C THR A 35 5.65 3.74 -1.76
N LEU A 36 5.02 4.85 -1.39
CA LEU A 36 4.42 5.08 -0.10
C LEU A 36 2.95 5.49 -0.28
N LEU A 37 2.05 4.69 0.25
CA LEU A 37 0.62 5.02 0.35
C LEU A 37 0.28 5.33 1.81
N HIS A 38 -0.19 6.55 2.06
CA HIS A 38 -0.69 6.96 3.37
C HIS A 38 -2.22 7.00 3.33
N THR A 39 -2.87 6.13 4.09
CA THR A 39 -4.32 6.05 4.22
C THR A 39 -4.80 7.01 5.30
N ILE A 40 -4.91 8.30 4.97
CA ILE A 40 -5.33 9.34 5.92
C ILE A 40 -6.69 9.01 6.52
N LYS A 41 -7.65 8.61 5.69
CA LYS A 41 -8.99 8.23 6.13
C LYS A 41 -9.52 7.01 5.38
N VAL A 42 -10.13 6.09 6.11
CA VAL A 42 -10.81 4.91 5.58
C VAL A 42 -12.27 4.86 6.02
N THR A 43 -13.11 4.17 5.25
CA THR A 43 -14.50 3.92 5.61
C THR A 43 -14.62 2.94 6.78
N GLU A 44 -13.73 1.95 6.82
CA GLU A 44 -13.67 0.90 7.84
C GLU A 44 -12.26 0.30 7.88
N PRO A 45 -11.74 -0.10 9.06
CA PRO A 45 -10.47 -0.80 9.17
C PRO A 45 -10.45 -2.11 8.38
N LEU A 46 -9.29 -2.49 7.85
CA LEU A 46 -9.06 -3.81 7.24
C LEU A 46 -8.23 -4.67 8.16
N SER A 47 -8.82 -5.75 8.65
CA SER A 47 -8.10 -6.80 9.36
C SER A 47 -8.03 -8.05 8.51
N LEU A 48 -6.88 -8.74 8.57
CA LEU A 48 -6.70 -10.07 8.02
C LEU A 48 -6.34 -11.02 9.17
N ARG A 49 -6.92 -12.22 9.12
CA ARG A 49 -6.58 -13.31 10.03
C ARG A 49 -5.28 -13.97 9.54
N TYR A 50 -4.22 -13.88 10.33
CA TYR A 50 -2.97 -14.62 10.15
C TYR A 50 -2.85 -15.63 11.29
N ASP A 51 -2.90 -16.92 10.95
CA ASP A 51 -2.97 -18.03 11.91
C ASP A 51 -4.09 -17.81 12.95
N GLU A 52 -3.73 -17.65 14.23
CA GLU A 52 -4.66 -17.44 15.33
C GLU A 52 -4.86 -15.95 15.68
N LYS A 53 -4.32 -15.01 14.89
CA LYS A 53 -4.35 -13.57 15.20
C LYS A 53 -5.03 -12.75 14.11
N ASP A 54 -5.97 -11.90 14.52
CA ASP A 54 -6.50 -10.85 13.64
C ASP A 54 -5.54 -9.65 13.67
N VAL A 55 -4.98 -9.32 12.51
CA VAL A 55 -4.06 -8.20 12.35
C VAL A 55 -4.75 -7.11 11.54
N CYS A 56 -4.93 -5.94 12.14
CA CYS A 56 -5.34 -4.75 11.41
C CYS A 56 -4.18 -4.30 10.50
N ILE A 57 -4.41 -4.34 9.20
CA ILE A 57 -3.43 -3.97 8.17
C ILE A 57 -3.74 -2.60 7.55
N VAL A 58 -4.94 -2.04 7.79
CA VAL A 58 -5.34 -0.71 7.33
C VAL A 58 -6.24 -0.06 8.35
N ASP A 59 -5.91 1.15 8.76
CA ASP A 59 -6.81 2.06 9.46
C ASP A 59 -6.46 3.51 9.10
N ASN A 60 -7.17 4.47 9.69
CA ASN A 60 -6.85 5.89 9.60
C ASN A 60 -5.40 6.14 10.03
N GLY A 61 -4.64 6.84 9.18
CA GLY A 61 -3.23 7.18 9.42
C GLY A 61 -2.23 6.07 9.11
N TYR A 62 -2.65 4.89 8.65
CA TYR A 62 -1.73 3.82 8.30
C TYR A 62 -0.92 4.16 7.04
N MET A 63 0.30 3.62 6.95
CA MET A 63 1.21 3.85 5.84
C MET A 63 1.76 2.53 5.30
N TRP A 64 1.73 2.37 3.98
CA TRP A 64 2.22 1.19 3.27
C TRP A 64 3.41 1.59 2.42
N LEU A 65 4.59 1.05 2.74
CA LEU A 65 5.79 1.15 1.94
C LEU A 65 5.93 -0.11 1.09
N GLN A 66 6.07 0.03 -0.22
CA GLN A 66 6.19 -1.10 -1.14
C GLN A 66 7.31 -0.88 -2.14
N GLN A 67 8.14 -1.92 -2.34
CA GLN A 67 9.16 -1.99 -3.39
C GLN A 67 8.56 -2.64 -4.65
N CYS A 68 8.81 -2.04 -5.80
CA CYS A 68 8.35 -2.48 -7.11
C CYS A 68 9.56 -2.58 -8.04
N ASP A 69 10.12 -3.78 -8.09
CA ASP A 69 11.30 -4.12 -8.88
C ASP A 69 10.96 -4.10 -10.38
N CYS A 70 11.93 -3.70 -11.20
CA CYS A 70 11.80 -3.61 -12.66
C CYS A 70 12.33 -4.86 -13.37
#